data_AF-A0A4R7WHH2-F1
#
_entry.id   AF-A0A4R7WHH2-F1
#
_cell.length_a   1.000
_cell.length_b   1.000
_cell.length_c   1.000
_cell.angle_alpha   90.00
_cell.angle_beta   90.00
_cell.angle_gamma   90.00
#
_symmetry.space_group_name_H-M   'P 1'
#
loop_
_entity.id
_entity.type
_entity.pdbx_description
1 polymer ?
#
loop_
_entity_poly.entity_id
_entity_poly.type
_entity_poly.pdbx_seq_one_letter_code
_entity_poly.pdbx_strand_id
1 'polypeptide(L)'
;MSTAKSYSISKLTVWEAYQRVKANRGAAGIDEQSIAQFEQKLQRNLYKLWNRMSSGSYLPPPVRQVEIPKQSGGKCKLGIPTVADRVAL
;
A
#
# COMPACT_ATOMS: atom_id res chain seq x y z
N MET A 1 17.78 11.95 21.37
CA MET A 1 17.19 11.05 20.35
C MET A 1 15.69 11.05 20.56
N SER A 2 14.88 11.46 19.57
CA SER A 2 13.42 11.43 19.71
C SER A 2 12.95 9.98 19.74
N THR A 3 12.32 9.58 20.83
CA THR A 3 11.63 8.29 20.91
C THR A 3 10.50 8.32 19.88
N ALA A 4 10.54 7.40 18.91
CA ALA A 4 9.49 7.31 17.92
C ALA A 4 8.18 7.00 18.64
N LYS A 5 7.14 7.83 18.42
CA LYS A 5 5.81 7.61 19.03
C LYS A 5 5.32 6.25 18.57
N SER A 6 5.21 5.31 19.51
CA SER A 6 4.73 3.97 19.22
C SER A 6 3.21 4.03 19.02
N TYR A 7 2.75 3.73 17.82
CA TYR A 7 1.32 3.63 17.50
C TYR A 7 0.82 2.23 17.87
N SER A 8 -0.31 2.15 18.56
CA SER A 8 -0.99 0.88 18.88
C SER A 8 -1.73 0.35 17.64
N ILE A 9 -0.98 -0.27 16.73
CA ILE A 9 -1.53 -0.92 15.54
C ILE A 9 -1.44 -2.42 15.74
N SER A 10 -2.55 -3.13 15.66
CA SER A 10 -2.56 -4.58 15.76
C SER A 10 -2.14 -5.22 14.43
N LYS A 11 -1.48 -6.38 14.49
CA LYS A 11 -1.18 -7.17 13.27
C LYS A 11 -2.44 -7.62 12.55
N LEU A 12 -3.52 -7.84 13.30
CA LEU A 12 -4.84 -8.22 12.75
C LEU A 12 -5.41 -7.10 11.87
N THR A 13 -5.31 -5.85 12.31
CA THR A 13 -5.77 -4.68 11.53
C THR A 13 -5.06 -4.60 10.18
N VAL A 14 -3.74 -4.82 10.15
CA VAL A 14 -2.94 -4.82 8.91
C VAL A 14 -3.33 -5.99 7.99
N TRP A 15 -3.65 -7.14 8.58
CA TRP A 15 -4.15 -8.31 7.84
C TRP A 15 -5.52 -8.06 7.20
N GLU A 16 -6.47 -7.48 7.94
CA GLU A 16 -7.81 -7.16 7.45
C GLU A 16 -7.76 -6.10 6.34
N ALA A 17 -6.91 -5.08 6.49
CA ALA A 17 -6.66 -4.10 5.44
C ALA A 17 -6.12 -4.76 4.16
N TYR A 18 -5.17 -5.69 4.31
CA TYR A 18 -4.67 -6.48 3.20
C TYR A 18 -5.77 -7.27 2.46
N GLN A 19 -6.70 -7.90 3.19
CA GLN A 19 -7.81 -8.63 2.58
C GLN A 19 -8.69 -7.72 1.69
N ARG A 20 -8.96 -6.49 2.13
CA ARG A 20 -9.70 -5.49 1.34
C ARG A 20 -8.95 -5.09 0.08
N VAL A 21 -7.64 -4.84 0.19
CA VAL A 21 -6.79 -4.50 -0.97
C VAL A 21 -6.75 -5.65 -1.98
N LYS A 22 -6.66 -6.90 -1.51
CA LYS A 22 -6.71 -8.09 -2.35
C LYS A 22 -8.02 -8.19 -3.12
N ALA A 23 -9.15 -7.93 -2.46
CA ALA A 23 -10.47 -7.97 -3.08
C ALA A 23 -10.65 -6.94 -4.21
N ASN A 24 -10.03 -5.76 -4.07
CA ASN A 24 -10.10 -4.68 -5.07
C ASN A 24 -9.32 -4.95 -6.36
N ARG A 25 -8.42 -5.94 -6.39
CA ARG A 25 -7.63 -6.35 -7.58
C ARG A 25 -6.93 -5.19 -8.30
N GLY A 26 -6.45 -4.21 -7.56
CA GLY A 26 -5.83 -3.00 -8.11
C GLY A 26 -4.50 -3.26 -8.83
N ALA A 27 -4.18 -2.40 -9.79
CA ALA A 27 -2.93 -2.44 -10.55
C ALA A 27 -1.69 -2.20 -9.66
N ALA A 28 -0.51 -2.57 -10.17
CA ALA A 28 0.76 -2.33 -9.49
C ALA A 28 1.08 -0.83 -9.39
N GLY A 29 1.74 -0.46 -8.29
CA GLY A 29 2.24 0.89 -8.04
C GLY A 29 3.56 1.16 -8.77
N ILE A 30 4.34 2.10 -8.25
CA ILE A 30 5.63 2.51 -8.85
C ILE A 30 6.71 1.44 -8.72
N ASP A 31 6.55 0.54 -7.75
CA ASP A 31 7.43 -0.60 -7.48
C ASP A 31 7.15 -1.81 -8.38
N GLU A 32 6.18 -1.68 -9.29
CA GLU A 32 5.74 -2.72 -10.24
C GLU A 32 5.32 -4.04 -9.57
N GLN A 33 5.10 -4.03 -8.25
CA GLN A 33 4.71 -5.21 -7.50
C GLN A 33 3.21 -5.46 -7.63
N SER A 34 2.85 -6.58 -8.25
CA SER A 34 1.46 -7.06 -8.28
C SER A 34 1.03 -7.64 -6.92
N ILE A 35 -0.27 -7.75 -6.70
CA ILE A 35 -0.82 -8.41 -5.50
C ILE A 35 -0.31 -9.86 -5.41
N ALA A 36 -0.25 -10.59 -6.53
CA ALA A 36 0.26 -11.96 -6.55
C ALA A 36 1.73 -12.06 -6.13
N GLN A 37 2.58 -11.13 -6.59
CA GLN A 37 3.98 -11.07 -6.14
C GLN A 37 4.10 -10.64 -4.67
N PHE A 38 3.22 -9.76 -4.20
CA PHE A 38 3.15 -9.40 -2.79
C PHE A 38 2.79 -10.61 -1.92
N GLU A 39 1.90 -11.48 -2.40
CA GLU A 39 1.47 -12.70 -1.69
C GLU A 39 2.57 -13.75 -1.53
N GLN A 40 3.50 -13.85 -2.48
CA GLN A 40 4.63 -14.78 -2.37
C GLN A 40 5.46 -14.57 -1.10
N LYS A 41 5.47 -13.35 -0.56
CA LYS A 41 6.18 -12.98 0.68
C LYS A 41 5.25 -12.33 1.69
N LEU A 42 3.97 -12.75 1.73
CA LEU A 42 2.90 -12.07 2.46
C LEU A 42 3.24 -11.77 3.91
N GLN A 43 3.61 -12.78 4.70
CA GLN A 43 3.92 -12.61 6.12
C GLN A 43 5.07 -11.61 6.33
N ARG A 44 6.13 -11.70 5.53
CA ARG A 44 7.29 -10.80 5.59
C ARG A 44 6.90 -9.36 5.23
N ASN A 45 6.09 -9.19 4.19
CA ASN A 45 5.66 -7.88 3.73
C ASN A 45 4.75 -7.20 4.77
N LEU A 46 3.76 -7.92 5.29
CA LEU A 46 2.85 -7.40 6.33
C LEU A 46 3.58 -7.12 7.64
N TYR A 47 4.53 -7.96 8.05
CA TYR A 47 5.34 -7.70 9.23
C TYR A 47 6.19 -6.44 9.08
N LYS A 48 6.88 -6.29 7.93
CA LYS A 48 7.69 -5.11 7.63
C LYS A 48 6.84 -3.83 7.61
N LEU A 49 5.63 -3.92 7.05
CA LEU A 49 4.67 -2.82 7.00
C LEU A 49 4.20 -2.45 8.41
N TRP A 50 3.66 -3.44 9.14
CA TRP A 50 3.21 -3.29 10.53
C TRP A 50 4.28 -2.65 11.41
N ASN A 51 5.51 -3.18 11.39
CA ASN A 51 6.61 -2.68 12.21
C ASN A 51 6.94 -1.21 11.94
N ARG A 52 6.90 -0.79 10.67
CA ARG A 52 7.15 0.61 10.28
C ARG A 52 6.01 1.54 10.65
N MET A 53 4.77 1.07 10.55
CA MET A 53 3.61 1.87 10.96
C MET A 53 3.55 2.00 12.48
N SER A 54 3.76 0.91 13.21
CA SER A 54 3.76 0.91 14.68
C SER A 54 4.90 1.76 15.26
N SER A 55 6.05 1.81 14.59
CA SER A 55 7.17 2.69 15.00
C SER A 55 6.98 4.14 14.55
N GLY A 56 6.00 4.46 13.71
CA GLY A 56 5.88 5.79 13.10
C GLY A 56 6.96 6.12 12.07
N SER A 57 7.75 5.13 11.64
CA SER A 57 8.82 5.30 10.64
C SER A 57 8.36 4.90 9.23
N TYR A 58 7.05 4.80 8.99
CA TYR A 58 6.50 4.49 7.69
C TYR A 58 6.56 5.72 6.78
N LEU A 59 7.27 5.60 5.67
CA LEU A 59 7.32 6.62 4.63
C LEU A 59 6.79 5.99 3.33
N PRO A 60 5.62 6.44 2.83
CA PRO A 60 5.07 5.91 1.60
C PRO A 60 5.94 6.32 0.39
N PRO A 61 6.23 5.41 -0.56
CA PRO A 61 6.83 5.77 -1.83
C PRO A 61 5.91 6.66 -2.69
N PRO A 62 6.45 7.28 -3.75
CA PRO A 62 5.64 8.05 -4.69
C PRO A 62 4.61 7.17 -5.40
N VAL A 63 3.47 7.76 -5.77
CA VAL A 63 2.42 7.06 -6.51
C VAL A 63 2.76 6.96 -8.00
N ARG A 64 2.38 5.86 -8.65
CA ARG A 64 2.53 5.72 -10.11
C ARG A 64 1.43 6.48 -10.82
N GLN A 65 1.81 7.45 -11.65
CA GLN A 65 0.85 8.21 -12.43
C GLN A 65 0.49 7.47 -13.73
N VAL A 66 -0.80 7.30 -14.00
CA VAL A 66 -1.31 6.76 -15.25
C VAL A 66 -2.33 7.72 -15.86
N GLU A 67 -2.34 7.80 -17.19
CA GLU A 67 -3.36 8.54 -17.93
C GLU A 67 -4.42 7.58 -18.46
N ILE A 68 -5.68 7.80 -18.10
CA ILE A 68 -6.81 7.05 -18.65
C ILE A 68 -7.73 7.97 -19.47
N PRO A 69 -8.32 7.49 -20.56
CA PRO A 69 -9.27 8.29 -21.33
C PRO A 69 -10.56 8.52 -20.53
N LYS A 70 -11.14 9.72 -20.64
CA LYS A 70 -12.47 10.03 -20.10
C LYS A 70 -13.55 9.75 -21.15
N GLN A 71 -14.74 9.35 -20.70
CA GLN A 71 -15.91 9.17 -21.59
C GLN A 71 -16.32 10.46 -22.31
N SER A 72 -16.19 11.62 -21.64
CA SER A 72 -16.55 12.94 -22.18
C SER A 72 -15.47 13.57 -23.08
N GLY A 73 -14.42 12.84 -23.43
CA GLY A 73 -13.23 13.38 -24.08
C GLY A 73 -12.15 13.87 -23.11
N GLY A 74 -10.89 13.82 -23.56
CA GLY A 74 -9.71 14.18 -22.77
C GLY A 74 -9.16 13.03 -21.90
N LYS A 75 -8.11 13.34 -21.12
CA LYS A 75 -7.41 12.37 -20.26
C LYS A 75 -7.59 12.71 -18.77
N CYS A 76 -7.71 11.69 -17.94
CA CYS A 76 -7.65 11.77 -16.48
C CYS A 76 -6.33 11.19 -15.99
N LYS A 77 -5.65 11.92 -15.10
CA LYS A 77 -4.45 11.44 -14.41
C LYS A 77 -4.88 10.72 -13.12
N LEU A 78 -4.54 9.44 -12.99
CA LEU A 78 -4.74 8.65 -11.78
C LEU A 78 -3.40 8.37 -11.11
N GLY A 79 -3.37 8.44 -9.78
CA GLY A 79 -2.24 7.97 -8.98
C GLY A 79 -2.53 6.58 -8.43
N ILE A 80 -1.66 5.62 -8.70
CA ILE A 80 -1.75 4.25 -8.20
C ILE A 80 -0.67 4.05 -7.12
N PRO A 81 -1.03 3.99 -5.83
CA PRO A 81 -0.10 3.67 -4.75
C PRO A 81 0.40 2.22 -4.84
N THR A 82 1.49 1.90 -4.13
CA THR A 82 1.98 0.51 -4.02
C THR A 82 0.99 -0.37 -3.25
N VAL A 83 1.15 -1.69 -3.34
CA VAL A 83 0.31 -2.61 -2.56
C VAL A 83 0.47 -2.35 -1.06
N ALA A 84 1.71 -2.11 -0.59
CA ALA A 84 1.99 -1.80 0.81
C ALA A 84 1.30 -0.50 1.25
N ASP A 85 1.35 0.56 0.42
CA ASP A 85 0.67 1.83 0.72
C ASP A 85 -0.83 1.67 0.84
N ARG A 86 -1.45 0.90 -0.07
CA ARG A 86 -2.89 0.66 -0.01
C ARG A 86 -3.32 -0.08 1.26
N VAL A 87 -2.43 -0.85 1.88
CA VAL A 87 -2.68 -1.55 3.16
C VAL A 87 -2.45 -0.61 4.36
N ALA A 88 -1.61 0.41 4.20
CA ALA A 88 -1.28 1.37 5.26
C ALA A 88 -2.26 2.55 5.39
N LEU A 89 -3.15 2.74 4.41
CA LEU A 89 -4.21 3.76 4.39
C LEU A 89 -5.48 3.26 5.08
#